data_AF-A0A4R4PU06-F1
#
_entry.id   AF-A0A4R4PU06-F1
#
_cell.length_a   1.000
_cell.length_b   1.000
_cell.length_c   1.000
_cell.angle_alpha   90.00
_cell.angle_beta   90.00
_cell.angle_gamma   90.00
#
_symmetry.space_group_name_H-M   'P 1'
#
loop_
_entity.id
_entity.type
_entity.pdbx_description
1 polymer ?
#
loop_
_entity_poly.entity_id
_entity_poly.type
_entity_poly.pdbx_seq_one_letter_code
_entity_poly.pdbx_strand_id
1 'polypeptide(L)'
;MSAPPASPVAPPQPGSAATVESTPPAPPVPAPVPGEEPGSAAPSPAATTVASGPEPGRPVEPVPTPPAGTAPTTPLSAPSAAPDAAPSAAPTSAPPAASVSAPPTTPISAPPAASVSAPPAAPNAAEQGDPEQVLAKYRWRIDPQTLREVVEEPDELQVVRRRLTEKLSTALDNRARARLLSLRAVVSRVLGELDDALADARLALTYAEATGELRRIALAQARLGQVLRWRGEFLEADQLFARATSPELPDRLRAALHEHAGRSCVDQGRFMEACLHFERALDLRGAGDADLLDRVRTALDVIAERAAEGFGPYPRSRDEVLERIQPPVPARDGALWGYTDPEGELVISARYAETQQFREGLAWVRRPDTDRWSLIALTGTTVIEPSYLAVRPFSDGLAWVVRNAAEGWLAVDPTGDVVIPPGFADVRPFRRGVAAVRREGWGAVDRTGQIVVPTRYHSFRTALADGRHVDGFTDEGLAVVELGGRHGVVDHTGAVLVPPVHPALVVHPVAFLVGTGTGRWGALDRRGNPLIDPVHRTPEEVLEEIERLLADTNPVL
;
A
#
# COMPACT_ATOMS: atom_id res chain seq x y z
N MET A 1 -18.37 66.05 -6.72
CA MET A 1 -17.69 67.18 -6.04
C MET A 1 -17.13 66.68 -4.72
N SER A 2 -15.86 67.00 -4.51
CA SER A 2 -15.09 66.98 -3.26
C SER A 2 -14.74 65.64 -2.59
N ALA A 3 -13.45 65.34 -2.68
CA ALA A 3 -12.68 64.42 -1.85
C ALA A 3 -12.18 65.15 -0.55
N PRO A 4 -11.16 64.64 0.17
CA PRO A 4 -11.16 64.05 1.52
C PRO A 4 -10.48 65.03 2.54
N PRO A 5 -9.88 64.67 3.73
CA PRO A 5 -8.71 63.77 3.93
C PRO A 5 -8.66 63.00 5.31
N ALA A 6 -7.97 61.85 5.41
CA ALA A 6 -6.61 61.58 5.97
C ALA A 6 -6.44 61.53 7.52
N SER A 7 -5.92 60.37 7.97
CA SER A 7 -4.97 59.92 9.05
C SER A 7 -4.25 60.98 9.93
N PRO A 8 -3.49 60.65 11.03
CA PRO A 8 -2.87 59.35 11.39
C PRO A 8 -2.75 58.97 12.90
N VAL A 9 -2.17 57.78 13.12
CA VAL A 9 -1.70 57.16 14.39
C VAL A 9 -0.20 57.44 14.59
N ALA A 10 0.25 57.67 15.85
CA ALA A 10 1.62 57.41 16.35
C ALA A 10 1.67 57.40 17.92
N PRO A 11 2.69 56.78 18.56
CA PRO A 11 2.63 56.10 19.88
C PRO A 11 3.24 56.89 21.07
N PRO A 12 3.34 56.30 22.29
CA PRO A 12 4.68 55.86 22.76
C PRO A 12 4.72 54.62 23.72
N GLN A 13 5.92 54.03 23.85
CA GLN A 13 6.39 53.12 24.93
C GLN A 13 7.20 53.93 26.01
N PRO A 14 7.97 53.34 26.96
CA PRO A 14 7.68 52.40 28.06
C PRO A 14 8.11 52.99 29.45
N GLY A 15 7.87 52.30 30.58
CA GLY A 15 8.29 52.75 31.92
C GLY A 15 8.43 51.59 32.93
N SER A 16 9.48 51.65 33.77
CA SER A 16 10.16 50.54 34.46
C SER A 16 9.87 50.42 35.97
N ALA A 17 10.20 49.24 36.55
CA ALA A 17 10.67 48.93 37.92
C ALA A 17 9.69 49.10 39.13
N ALA A 18 9.78 48.42 40.28
CA ALA A 18 10.43 47.20 40.81
C ALA A 18 9.91 46.99 42.28
N THR A 19 10.37 45.92 42.97
CA THR A 19 10.24 45.54 44.43
C THR A 19 9.16 44.48 44.69
N VAL A 20 9.37 43.18 45.00
CA VAL A 20 10.27 42.36 45.86
C VAL A 20 9.98 42.41 47.38
N GLU A 21 9.35 41.34 47.91
CA GLU A 21 9.57 40.70 49.24
C GLU A 21 8.78 39.36 49.27
N SER A 22 9.38 38.16 49.30
CA SER A 22 10.09 37.42 50.37
C SER A 22 9.16 36.56 51.28
N THR A 23 9.14 35.24 51.04
CA THR A 23 8.66 34.12 51.90
C THR A 23 9.63 33.87 53.10
N PRO A 24 9.28 33.15 54.20
CA PRO A 24 9.40 31.65 54.28
C PRO A 24 8.49 31.00 55.40
N PRO A 25 8.75 29.80 55.97
CA PRO A 25 8.52 28.45 55.43
C PRO A 25 7.75 27.48 56.39
N ALA A 26 7.57 26.22 55.96
CA ALA A 26 6.93 25.09 56.66
C ALA A 26 7.78 24.44 57.80
N PRO A 27 7.17 23.59 58.66
CA PRO A 27 7.88 22.60 59.51
C PRO A 27 7.26 21.16 59.39
N PRO A 28 7.82 20.09 60.02
CA PRO A 28 8.32 18.91 59.29
C PRO A 28 7.68 17.55 59.66
N VAL A 29 8.15 16.50 58.96
CA VAL A 29 7.88 15.05 59.08
C VAL A 29 8.34 14.46 60.43
N PRO A 30 7.79 13.30 60.85
CA PRO A 30 8.68 12.21 61.27
C PRO A 30 8.26 10.80 60.81
N ALA A 31 9.27 9.98 60.48
CA ALA A 31 9.32 8.52 60.61
C ALA A 31 10.68 8.20 61.29
N PRO A 32 10.84 7.12 62.09
CA PRO A 32 11.05 5.73 61.59
C PRO A 32 10.35 4.68 62.51
N VAL A 33 10.35 3.34 62.37
CA VAL A 33 11.40 2.30 62.16
C VAL A 33 10.71 0.91 61.85
N PRO A 34 11.37 -0.28 61.72
CA PRO A 34 11.08 -1.28 60.69
C PRO A 34 10.51 -2.63 61.23
N GLY A 35 10.17 -3.57 60.34
CA GLY A 35 9.91 -4.96 60.74
C GLY A 35 9.31 -5.86 59.66
N GLU A 36 10.16 -6.75 59.12
CA GLU A 36 9.90 -8.17 58.76
C GLU A 36 8.73 -8.56 57.80
N GLU A 37 9.09 -9.12 56.64
CA GLU A 37 8.34 -10.19 55.93
C GLU A 37 8.44 -11.53 56.73
N PRO A 38 7.77 -12.67 56.40
CA PRO A 38 6.90 -13.00 55.24
C PRO A 38 5.63 -13.84 55.60
N GLY A 39 4.76 -14.14 54.61
CA GLY A 39 3.77 -15.24 54.68
C GLY A 39 2.48 -14.93 53.92
N SER A 40 2.29 -15.43 52.68
CA SER A 40 1.69 -16.73 52.33
C SER A 40 0.17 -16.84 52.56
N ALA A 41 -0.53 -17.13 51.45
CA ALA A 41 -1.82 -17.82 51.33
C ALA A 41 -3.14 -17.09 51.66
N ALA A 42 -3.90 -16.80 50.59
CA ALA A 42 -5.36 -16.97 50.56
C ALA A 42 -5.69 -18.49 50.49
N PRO A 43 -6.90 -19.00 50.88
CA PRO A 43 -8.20 -18.56 50.35
C PRO A 43 -9.43 -18.58 51.31
N SER A 44 -10.46 -17.79 50.94
CA SER A 44 -11.94 -17.94 50.98
C SER A 44 -12.69 -18.73 52.11
N PRO A 45 -14.05 -18.69 52.17
CA PRO A 45 -14.99 -17.56 52.25
C PRO A 45 -16.00 -17.74 53.41
N ALA A 46 -16.77 -16.71 53.78
CA ALA A 46 -17.96 -16.88 54.62
C ALA A 46 -19.11 -15.96 54.19
N ALA A 47 -20.24 -16.59 53.91
CA ALA A 47 -21.53 -16.01 53.60
C ALA A 47 -22.17 -15.36 54.83
N THR A 48 -23.02 -14.34 54.63
CA THR A 48 -24.26 -14.17 55.40
C THR A 48 -25.30 -13.44 54.56
N THR A 49 -26.50 -14.01 54.60
CA THR A 49 -27.73 -13.74 53.85
C THR A 49 -28.70 -12.93 54.71
N VAL A 50 -29.41 -11.93 54.14
CA VAL A 50 -30.76 -11.46 54.53
C VAL A 50 -31.37 -10.77 53.28
N ALA A 51 -32.29 -11.38 52.51
CA ALA A 51 -33.78 -11.35 52.59
C ALA A 51 -34.36 -9.90 52.57
N SER A 52 -35.33 -9.45 51.76
CA SER A 52 -36.51 -10.08 51.12
C SER A 52 -37.06 -9.21 49.96
N GLY A 53 -37.82 -9.81 49.02
CA GLY A 53 -38.46 -9.17 47.84
C GLY A 53 -39.74 -8.34 48.13
N PRO A 54 -40.67 -8.11 47.18
CA PRO A 54 -41.15 -9.07 46.17
C PRO A 54 -41.29 -8.59 44.71
N GLU A 55 -41.35 -9.58 43.82
CA GLU A 55 -41.69 -9.60 42.38
C GLU A 55 -43.23 -9.50 42.15
N PRO A 56 -43.82 -9.36 40.92
CA PRO A 56 -43.59 -10.29 39.80
C PRO A 56 -43.75 -9.78 38.34
N GLY A 57 -43.08 -10.46 37.40
CA GLY A 57 -43.34 -10.39 35.96
C GLY A 57 -42.76 -11.62 35.23
N ARG A 58 -43.64 -12.49 34.71
CA ARG A 58 -43.35 -13.84 34.18
C ARG A 58 -42.46 -13.90 32.91
N PRO A 59 -41.89 -15.09 32.60
CA PRO A 59 -40.74 -15.27 31.71
C PRO A 59 -41.10 -15.65 30.27
N VAL A 60 -40.16 -15.45 29.35
CA VAL A 60 -40.15 -16.03 27.99
C VAL A 60 -39.03 -17.08 27.92
N GLU A 61 -39.38 -18.27 27.44
CA GLU A 61 -38.53 -19.46 27.27
C GLU A 61 -37.37 -19.24 26.27
N PRO A 62 -36.20 -19.89 26.46
CA PRO A 62 -35.22 -20.07 25.41
C PRO A 62 -35.36 -21.44 24.72
N VAL A 63 -35.23 -21.42 23.39
CA VAL A 63 -35.19 -22.57 22.47
C VAL A 63 -33.94 -23.44 22.73
N PRO A 64 -34.03 -24.79 22.67
CA PRO A 64 -32.89 -25.66 22.95
C PRO A 64 -32.02 -25.93 21.71
N THR A 65 -30.70 -25.91 21.91
CA THR A 65 -29.68 -26.51 21.03
C THR A 65 -29.54 -28.02 21.30
N PRO A 66 -29.24 -28.85 20.28
CA PRO A 66 -28.97 -30.28 20.49
C PRO A 66 -27.49 -30.55 20.85
N PRO A 67 -27.18 -31.67 21.55
CA PRO A 67 -25.84 -31.93 22.09
C PRO A 67 -24.94 -32.74 21.14
N ALA A 68 -23.62 -32.60 21.36
CA ALA A 68 -22.56 -33.40 20.77
C ALA A 68 -22.55 -34.83 21.33
N GLY A 69 -22.38 -35.82 20.45
CA GLY A 69 -22.16 -37.23 20.78
C GLY A 69 -20.78 -37.69 20.30
N THR A 70 -20.02 -38.25 21.23
CA THR A 70 -18.66 -38.78 21.13
C THR A 70 -18.61 -40.11 20.36
N ALA A 71 -17.50 -40.34 19.62
CA ALA A 71 -17.10 -41.63 19.04
C ALA A 71 -16.78 -42.69 20.13
N PRO A 72 -16.65 -44.00 19.81
CA PRO A 72 -15.35 -44.48 19.27
C PRO A 72 -15.37 -45.79 18.40
N THR A 73 -14.18 -46.12 17.89
CA THR A 73 -13.60 -47.43 17.47
C THR A 73 -13.72 -47.96 16.02
N THR A 74 -12.52 -48.21 15.49
CA THR A 74 -11.92 -48.69 14.22
C THR A 74 -12.01 -50.23 13.98
N PRO A 75 -11.28 -50.85 13.01
CA PRO A 75 -11.08 -50.63 11.56
C PRO A 75 -11.33 -51.92 10.72
N LEU A 76 -11.36 -51.85 9.37
CA LEU A 76 -11.13 -53.01 8.48
C LEU A 76 -10.77 -52.47 7.07
N SER A 77 -9.50 -52.46 6.65
CA SER A 77 -8.73 -53.50 5.93
C SER A 77 -9.27 -53.88 4.55
N ALA A 78 -8.40 -53.65 3.55
CA ALA A 78 -8.46 -54.14 2.17
C ALA A 78 -8.39 -55.68 2.07
N PRO A 79 -8.53 -56.23 0.85
CA PRO A 79 -7.41 -57.07 0.40
C PRO A 79 -7.04 -56.87 -1.08
N SER A 80 -5.74 -57.04 -1.32
CA SER A 80 -5.12 -57.41 -2.61
C SER A 80 -4.65 -58.87 -2.49
N ALA A 81 -4.73 -59.65 -3.58
CA ALA A 81 -3.98 -60.89 -3.74
C ALA A 81 -3.70 -61.17 -5.24
N ALA A 82 -2.40 -61.32 -5.54
CA ALA A 82 -1.76 -61.81 -6.79
C ALA A 82 -1.76 -63.38 -6.82
N PRO A 83 -0.84 -64.17 -7.45
CA PRO A 83 0.35 -63.93 -8.31
C PRO A 83 0.40 -64.89 -9.56
N ASP A 84 1.37 -64.91 -10.48
CA ASP A 84 2.77 -65.42 -10.47
C ASP A 84 3.23 -65.42 -11.97
N ALA A 85 4.49 -65.37 -12.44
CA ALA A 85 5.83 -65.48 -11.88
C ALA A 85 6.87 -64.88 -12.88
N ALA A 86 8.03 -64.53 -12.32
CA ALA A 86 9.25 -63.94 -12.91
C ALA A 86 10.06 -64.97 -13.79
N PRO A 87 11.37 -64.82 -14.16
CA PRO A 87 12.45 -63.89 -13.72
C PRO A 87 13.17 -63.13 -14.86
N SER A 88 13.77 -61.94 -14.67
CA SER A 88 14.96 -61.50 -13.90
C SER A 88 16.32 -61.84 -14.53
N ALA A 89 17.11 -60.80 -14.85
CA ALA A 89 18.48 -60.53 -14.38
C ALA A 89 19.40 -59.87 -15.45
N ALA A 90 19.97 -58.71 -15.10
CA ALA A 90 21.21 -58.14 -15.68
C ALA A 90 22.45 -58.83 -15.05
N PRO A 91 23.75 -58.47 -15.31
CA PRO A 91 24.35 -57.41 -16.15
C PRO A 91 25.64 -57.83 -16.92
N THR A 92 26.38 -56.83 -17.45
CA THR A 92 27.87 -56.71 -17.60
C THR A 92 28.57 -56.91 -18.97
N SER A 93 29.34 -55.88 -19.34
CA SER A 93 30.65 -55.82 -20.07
C SER A 93 30.77 -56.23 -21.56
N ALA A 94 31.33 -55.29 -22.34
CA ALA A 94 31.88 -55.39 -23.72
C ALA A 94 33.32 -55.99 -23.75
N PRO A 95 34.13 -55.98 -24.86
CA PRO A 95 33.95 -55.90 -26.34
C PRO A 95 34.76 -57.05 -27.05
N PRO A 96 35.41 -56.98 -28.26
CA PRO A 96 35.24 -56.24 -29.53
C PRO A 96 35.29 -57.11 -30.84
N ALA A 97 35.08 -56.43 -32.00
CA ALA A 97 35.68 -56.60 -33.35
C ALA A 97 35.56 -57.92 -34.18
N ALA A 98 35.05 -57.82 -35.41
CA ALA A 98 35.81 -58.09 -36.65
C ALA A 98 34.96 -57.86 -37.93
N SER A 99 35.57 -57.14 -38.86
CA SER A 99 35.25 -56.80 -40.25
C SER A 99 35.19 -58.04 -41.16
N VAL A 100 34.41 -58.03 -42.26
CA VAL A 100 34.83 -58.45 -43.63
C VAL A 100 33.84 -57.93 -44.71
N SER A 101 34.37 -57.05 -45.57
CA SER A 101 34.27 -56.90 -47.03
C SER A 101 32.97 -57.07 -47.86
N ALA A 102 32.70 -56.03 -48.66
CA ALA A 102 32.00 -56.00 -49.97
C ALA A 102 32.85 -56.71 -51.08
N PRO A 103 32.47 -56.91 -52.39
CA PRO A 103 31.72 -55.99 -53.32
C PRO A 103 30.90 -56.78 -54.41
N PRO A 104 30.64 -56.37 -55.69
CA PRO A 104 30.70 -55.07 -56.40
C PRO A 104 29.48 -54.72 -57.34
N THR A 105 29.37 -53.42 -57.71
CA THR A 105 29.00 -52.72 -59.00
C THR A 105 28.09 -53.37 -60.06
N THR A 106 27.18 -52.75 -60.86
CA THR A 106 26.82 -51.37 -61.34
C THR A 106 25.61 -51.55 -62.35
N PRO A 107 25.18 -50.59 -63.22
CA PRO A 107 24.33 -49.40 -62.96
C PRO A 107 23.14 -49.26 -63.96
N ILE A 108 22.11 -48.44 -63.67
CA ILE A 108 21.22 -47.86 -64.71
C ILE A 108 20.89 -46.40 -64.33
N SER A 109 21.23 -45.44 -65.21
CA SER A 109 20.78 -44.02 -65.22
C SER A 109 19.54 -43.87 -66.10
N ALA A 110 18.52 -43.05 -65.80
CA ALA A 110 18.37 -41.58 -65.93
C ALA A 110 16.84 -41.25 -65.77
N PRO A 111 16.28 -40.00 -65.84
CA PRO A 111 16.79 -38.62 -65.77
C PRO A 111 15.98 -37.73 -64.73
N PRO A 112 16.19 -36.39 -64.62
CA PRO A 112 15.97 -35.60 -63.39
C PRO A 112 14.65 -34.79 -63.36
N ALA A 113 14.20 -34.38 -62.17
CA ALA A 113 13.33 -33.22 -62.00
C ALA A 113 13.38 -32.64 -60.58
N ALA A 114 13.48 -31.31 -60.53
CA ALA A 114 13.09 -30.40 -59.46
C ALA A 114 13.88 -30.45 -58.13
N SER A 115 14.88 -29.57 -58.09
CA SER A 115 15.29 -28.85 -56.88
C SER A 115 14.07 -28.21 -56.19
N VAL A 116 13.62 -28.81 -55.10
CA VAL A 116 12.76 -28.15 -54.12
C VAL A 116 13.68 -27.47 -53.12
N SER A 117 13.77 -26.14 -53.23
CA SER A 117 14.37 -25.30 -52.21
C SER A 117 13.82 -25.67 -50.84
N ALA A 118 14.71 -25.97 -49.90
CA ALA A 118 14.38 -25.94 -48.49
C ALA A 118 13.76 -24.55 -48.17
N PRO A 119 12.63 -24.48 -47.46
CA PRO A 119 12.20 -23.20 -46.90
C PRO A 119 13.32 -22.68 -45.99
N PRO A 120 13.54 -21.35 -45.94
CA PRO A 120 14.65 -20.78 -45.20
C PRO A 120 14.52 -21.18 -43.72
N ALA A 121 15.65 -21.51 -43.10
CA ALA A 121 15.73 -21.56 -41.65
C ALA A 121 15.17 -20.22 -41.12
N ALA A 122 14.03 -20.27 -40.43
CA ALA A 122 13.54 -19.12 -39.70
C ALA A 122 14.64 -18.68 -38.70
N PRO A 123 14.94 -17.38 -38.60
CA PRO A 123 16.12 -16.93 -37.91
C PRO A 123 15.99 -17.16 -36.40
N ASN A 124 17.05 -17.70 -35.81
CA ASN A 124 17.32 -17.73 -34.38
C ASN A 124 17.34 -16.31 -33.80
N ALA A 125 16.33 -15.98 -32.99
CA ALA A 125 16.38 -14.92 -31.97
C ALA A 125 15.68 -15.35 -30.66
N ALA A 126 14.75 -16.31 -30.74
CA ALA A 126 14.01 -16.88 -29.61
C ALA A 126 14.77 -17.95 -28.79
N GLU A 127 16.04 -18.23 -29.09
CA GLU A 127 16.91 -19.10 -28.28
C GLU A 127 17.37 -18.38 -26.98
N GLN A 128 16.45 -18.33 -26.02
CA GLN A 128 16.62 -18.50 -24.55
C GLN A 128 17.25 -17.38 -23.70
N GLY A 129 16.57 -16.23 -23.59
CA GLY A 129 16.64 -15.34 -22.41
C GLY A 129 15.50 -15.59 -21.41
N ASP A 130 15.61 -15.14 -20.16
CA ASP A 130 14.52 -15.23 -19.15
C ASP A 130 13.20 -14.65 -19.73
N PRO A 131 12.04 -15.37 -19.71
CA PRO A 131 10.79 -14.89 -20.31
C PRO A 131 10.39 -13.49 -19.85
N GLU A 132 10.75 -13.11 -18.63
CA GLU A 132 10.49 -11.77 -18.11
C GLU A 132 11.30 -10.68 -18.83
N GLN A 133 12.56 -10.96 -19.17
CA GLN A 133 13.42 -10.03 -19.92
C GLN A 133 12.98 -9.91 -21.37
N VAL A 134 12.47 -11.00 -21.95
CA VAL A 134 11.88 -10.99 -23.29
C VAL A 134 10.69 -10.03 -23.31
N LEU A 135 9.77 -10.14 -22.35
CA LEU A 135 8.63 -9.23 -22.24
C LEU A 135 9.05 -7.78 -22.02
N ALA A 136 10.02 -7.53 -21.15
CA ALA A 136 10.49 -6.18 -20.85
C ALA A 136 11.09 -5.45 -22.08
N LYS A 137 11.64 -6.20 -23.03
CA LYS A 137 12.20 -5.68 -24.29
C LYS A 137 11.17 -5.63 -25.43
N TYR A 138 9.98 -6.19 -25.22
CA TYR A 138 8.94 -6.21 -26.24
C TYR A 138 8.43 -4.80 -26.49
N ARG A 139 8.41 -4.38 -27.76
CA ARG A 139 7.92 -3.06 -28.16
C ARG A 139 6.45 -3.16 -28.53
N TRP A 140 5.59 -2.66 -27.65
CA TRP A 140 4.15 -2.65 -27.84
C TRP A 140 3.76 -1.54 -28.82
N ARG A 141 3.14 -1.93 -29.94
CA ARG A 141 2.41 -0.99 -30.80
C ARG A 141 0.97 -0.91 -30.31
N ILE A 142 0.41 0.30 -30.35
CA ILE A 142 -0.99 0.54 -30.01
C ILE A 142 -1.78 0.69 -31.28
N ASP A 143 -2.92 0.01 -31.34
CA ASP A 143 -3.91 0.19 -32.38
C ASP A 143 -4.50 1.60 -32.27
N PRO A 144 -4.43 2.42 -33.34
CA PRO A 144 -4.82 3.82 -33.28
C PRO A 144 -6.32 4.02 -33.17
N GLN A 145 -7.16 2.98 -33.26
CA GLN A 145 -8.61 3.11 -33.09
C GLN A 145 -9.04 2.63 -31.70
N THR A 146 -8.55 1.48 -31.27
CA THR A 146 -8.98 0.85 -30.01
C THR A 146 -8.11 1.24 -28.82
N LEU A 147 -6.95 1.85 -29.06
CA LEU A 147 -5.95 2.16 -28.03
C LEU A 147 -5.56 0.93 -27.19
N ARG A 148 -5.51 -0.23 -27.86
CA ARG A 148 -5.11 -1.54 -27.32
C ARG A 148 -3.79 -1.97 -27.94
N GLU A 149 -3.00 -2.73 -27.19
CA GLU A 149 -1.76 -3.30 -27.68
C GLU A 149 -2.04 -4.32 -28.82
N VAL A 150 -1.27 -4.23 -29.90
CA VAL A 150 -1.33 -5.13 -31.06
C VAL A 150 -0.23 -6.18 -30.96
N VAL A 151 -0.59 -7.44 -31.20
CA VAL A 151 0.36 -8.56 -31.28
C VAL A 151 0.64 -8.87 -32.74
N GLU A 152 1.89 -8.71 -33.17
CA GLU A 152 2.32 -9.08 -34.52
C GLU A 152 2.67 -10.57 -34.61
N GLU A 153 3.24 -11.12 -33.54
CA GLU A 153 3.76 -12.49 -33.47
C GLU A 153 3.15 -13.26 -32.28
N PRO A 154 1.91 -13.78 -32.41
CA PRO A 154 1.21 -14.43 -31.30
C PRO A 154 1.89 -15.73 -30.84
N ASP A 155 2.54 -16.46 -31.75
CA ASP A 155 3.21 -17.71 -31.44
C ASP A 155 4.41 -17.50 -30.49
N GLU A 156 5.15 -16.39 -30.64
CA GLU A 156 6.24 -16.04 -29.72
C GLU A 156 5.70 -15.76 -28.31
N LEU A 157 4.59 -15.03 -28.20
CA LEU A 157 3.97 -14.73 -26.91
C LEU A 157 3.39 -15.99 -26.24
N GLN A 158 2.87 -16.95 -27.00
CA GLN A 158 2.46 -18.25 -26.45
C GLN A 158 3.66 -19.01 -25.84
N VAL A 159 4.82 -18.98 -26.50
CA VAL A 159 6.06 -19.57 -25.96
C VAL A 159 6.45 -18.86 -24.65
N VAL A 160 6.39 -17.54 -24.60
CA VAL A 160 6.64 -16.77 -23.37
C VAL A 160 5.67 -17.15 -22.26
N ARG A 161 4.36 -17.27 -22.54
CA ARG A 161 3.34 -17.69 -21.58
C ARG A 161 3.63 -19.05 -20.97
N ARG A 162 4.00 -20.02 -21.81
CA ARG A 162 4.39 -21.38 -21.35
C ARG A 162 5.59 -21.31 -20.41
N ARG A 163 6.63 -20.57 -20.77
CA ARG A 163 7.85 -20.42 -19.96
C ARG A 163 7.58 -19.70 -18.63
N LEU A 164 6.70 -18.71 -18.61
CA LEU A 164 6.23 -18.08 -17.36
C LEU A 164 5.50 -19.09 -16.46
N THR A 165 4.69 -19.96 -17.05
CA THR A 165 3.97 -21.02 -16.31
C THR A 165 4.93 -22.04 -15.69
N GLU A 166 5.94 -22.47 -16.46
CA GLU A 166 7.01 -23.35 -15.95
C GLU A 166 7.74 -22.69 -14.77
N LYS A 167 8.15 -21.42 -14.90
CA LYS A 167 8.83 -20.69 -13.82
C LYS A 167 7.94 -20.51 -12.59
N LEU A 168 6.66 -20.21 -12.78
CA LEU A 168 5.68 -20.05 -11.71
C LEU A 168 5.52 -21.34 -10.89
N SER A 169 5.58 -22.52 -11.53
CA SER A 169 5.47 -23.81 -10.83
C SER A 169 6.58 -24.02 -9.78
N THR A 170 7.73 -23.36 -9.96
CA THR A 170 8.88 -23.41 -9.05
C THR A 170 8.97 -22.23 -8.08
N ALA A 171 8.08 -21.23 -8.20
CA ALA A 171 8.11 -20.03 -7.36
C ALA A 171 7.64 -20.34 -5.92
N LEU A 172 8.49 -20.06 -4.95
CA LEU A 172 8.24 -20.36 -3.53
C LEU A 172 7.69 -19.17 -2.74
N ASP A 173 8.09 -17.94 -3.09
CA ASP A 173 7.73 -16.73 -2.36
C ASP A 173 6.60 -15.93 -3.03
N ASN A 174 5.87 -15.16 -2.22
CA ASN A 174 4.76 -14.33 -2.71
C ASN A 174 5.24 -13.27 -3.72
N ARG A 175 6.49 -12.80 -3.59
CA ARG A 175 7.09 -11.82 -4.50
C ARG A 175 7.25 -12.37 -5.91
N ALA A 176 7.84 -13.56 -6.09
CA ALA A 176 7.98 -14.17 -7.41
C ALA A 176 6.62 -14.56 -7.97
N ARG A 177 5.72 -15.14 -7.15
CA ARG A 177 4.36 -15.49 -7.61
C ARG A 177 3.59 -14.28 -8.12
N ALA A 178 3.53 -13.20 -7.34
CA ALA A 178 2.89 -11.96 -7.75
C ALA A 178 3.46 -11.43 -9.07
N ARG A 179 4.79 -11.40 -9.21
CA ARG A 179 5.45 -10.91 -10.42
C ARG A 179 5.15 -11.77 -11.66
N LEU A 180 5.29 -13.09 -11.54
CA LEU A 180 5.11 -14.03 -12.65
C LEU A 180 3.66 -14.14 -13.10
N LEU A 181 2.71 -14.26 -12.16
CA LEU A 181 1.28 -14.24 -12.47
C LEU A 181 0.88 -12.92 -13.14
N SER A 182 1.38 -11.80 -12.61
CA SER A 182 1.07 -10.48 -13.17
C SER A 182 1.61 -10.33 -14.60
N LEU A 183 2.78 -10.88 -14.92
CA LEU A 183 3.31 -10.89 -16.29
C LEU A 183 2.54 -11.86 -17.20
N ARG A 184 2.18 -13.05 -16.70
CA ARG A 184 1.40 -14.03 -17.45
C ARG A 184 0.01 -13.49 -17.79
N ALA A 185 -0.62 -12.76 -16.87
CA ALA A 185 -1.88 -12.06 -17.10
C ALA A 185 -1.78 -11.06 -18.25
N VAL A 186 -0.68 -10.29 -18.36
CA VAL A 186 -0.51 -9.39 -19.50
C VAL A 186 -0.44 -10.19 -20.80
N VAL A 187 0.38 -11.25 -20.85
CA VAL A 187 0.50 -12.07 -22.06
C VAL A 187 -0.84 -12.68 -22.46
N SER A 188 -1.58 -13.29 -21.52
CA SER A 188 -2.92 -13.83 -21.79
C SER A 188 -3.89 -12.75 -22.24
N ARG A 189 -3.85 -11.55 -21.66
CA ARG A 189 -4.68 -10.41 -22.09
C ARG A 189 -4.43 -10.07 -23.55
N VAL A 190 -3.17 -9.89 -23.95
CA VAL A 190 -2.87 -9.47 -25.33
C VAL A 190 -3.10 -10.61 -26.35
N LEU A 191 -3.04 -11.87 -25.91
CA LEU A 191 -3.46 -13.03 -26.71
C LEU A 191 -4.99 -13.21 -26.79
N GLY A 192 -5.76 -12.37 -26.10
CA GLY A 192 -7.24 -12.42 -26.10
C GLY A 192 -7.84 -13.43 -25.12
N GLU A 193 -7.04 -14.10 -24.29
CA GLU A 193 -7.48 -15.06 -23.27
C GLU A 193 -7.89 -14.33 -21.98
N LEU A 194 -8.99 -13.58 -22.05
CA LEU A 194 -9.36 -12.63 -20.99
C LEU A 194 -9.77 -13.26 -19.66
N ASP A 195 -10.32 -14.48 -19.66
CA ASP A 195 -10.70 -15.18 -18.43
C ASP A 195 -9.46 -15.69 -17.67
N ASP A 196 -8.50 -16.29 -18.38
CA ASP A 196 -7.22 -16.72 -17.81
C ASP A 196 -6.42 -15.51 -17.30
N ALA A 197 -6.41 -14.42 -18.09
CA ALA A 197 -5.77 -13.17 -17.68
C ALA A 197 -6.39 -12.60 -16.40
N LEU A 198 -7.71 -12.66 -16.26
CA LEU A 198 -8.42 -12.16 -15.08
C LEU A 198 -8.09 -12.99 -13.84
N ALA A 199 -8.11 -14.32 -13.96
CA ALA A 199 -7.78 -15.23 -12.88
C ALA A 199 -6.35 -15.00 -12.38
N ASP A 200 -5.39 -14.90 -13.30
CA ASP A 200 -3.99 -14.62 -12.98
C ASP A 200 -3.81 -13.24 -12.35
N ALA A 201 -4.46 -12.21 -12.88
CA ALA A 201 -4.33 -10.84 -12.38
C ALA A 201 -4.88 -10.68 -10.96
N ARG A 202 -6.03 -11.32 -10.63
CA ARG A 202 -6.60 -11.31 -9.28
C ARG A 202 -5.70 -12.03 -8.28
N LEU A 203 -5.17 -13.20 -8.66
CA LEU A 203 -4.24 -13.94 -7.82
C LEU A 203 -2.92 -13.18 -7.63
N ALA A 204 -2.43 -12.52 -8.69
CA ALA A 204 -1.24 -11.68 -8.62
C ALA A 204 -1.42 -10.51 -7.64
N LEU A 205 -2.59 -9.85 -7.67
CA LEU A 205 -2.91 -8.77 -6.74
C LEU A 205 -2.94 -9.28 -5.29
N THR A 206 -3.56 -10.43 -5.04
CA THR A 206 -3.59 -11.06 -3.71
C THR A 206 -2.17 -11.30 -3.16
N TYR A 207 -1.30 -11.89 -3.97
CA TYR A 207 0.10 -12.09 -3.57
C TYR A 207 0.87 -10.78 -3.42
N ALA A 208 0.59 -9.77 -4.24
CA ALA A 208 1.21 -8.46 -4.14
C ALA A 208 0.83 -7.75 -2.83
N GLU A 209 -0.45 -7.77 -2.46
CA GLU A 209 -0.94 -7.22 -1.19
C GLU A 209 -0.30 -7.92 0.01
N ALA A 210 -0.15 -9.24 -0.05
CA ALA A 210 0.56 -10.00 0.96
C ALA A 210 2.06 -9.63 1.08
N THR A 211 2.67 -8.98 0.08
CA THR A 211 4.04 -8.46 0.20
C THR A 211 4.14 -7.10 0.89
N GLY A 212 3.03 -6.34 0.99
CA GLY A 212 3.03 -4.98 1.53
C GLY A 212 3.77 -3.92 0.68
N GLU A 213 4.44 -4.31 -0.42
CA GLU A 213 5.21 -3.39 -1.26
C GLU A 213 4.30 -2.56 -2.19
N LEU A 214 4.22 -1.25 -1.97
CA LEU A 214 3.34 -0.33 -2.69
C LEU A 214 3.51 -0.42 -4.21
N ARG A 215 4.76 -0.40 -4.70
CA ARG A 215 5.03 -0.50 -6.15
C ARG A 215 4.44 -1.77 -6.77
N ARG A 216 4.53 -2.91 -6.08
CA ARG A 216 4.04 -4.19 -6.62
C ARG A 216 2.52 -4.24 -6.62
N ILE A 217 1.90 -3.74 -5.55
CA ILE A 217 0.45 -3.64 -5.43
C ILE A 217 -0.08 -2.75 -6.56
N ALA A 218 0.50 -1.57 -6.76
CA ALA A 218 0.09 -0.65 -7.82
C ALA A 218 0.22 -1.26 -9.23
N LEU A 219 1.33 -1.98 -9.51
CA LEU A 219 1.51 -2.68 -10.78
C LEU A 219 0.46 -3.79 -11.00
N ALA A 220 0.16 -4.57 -9.96
CA ALA A 220 -0.84 -5.63 -10.04
C ALA A 220 -2.26 -5.07 -10.23
N GLN A 221 -2.60 -3.99 -9.51
CA GLN A 221 -3.87 -3.26 -9.69
C GLN A 221 -4.01 -2.71 -11.11
N ALA A 222 -2.96 -2.07 -11.64
CA ALA A 222 -2.99 -1.51 -12.98
C ALA A 222 -3.19 -2.56 -14.07
N ARG A 223 -2.47 -3.67 -13.99
CA ARG A 223 -2.60 -4.79 -14.95
C ARG A 223 -3.97 -5.46 -14.86
N LEU A 224 -4.50 -5.66 -13.65
CA LEU A 224 -5.88 -6.14 -13.46
C LEU A 224 -6.89 -5.15 -14.06
N GLY A 225 -6.72 -3.85 -13.81
CA GLY A 225 -7.54 -2.80 -14.39
C GLY A 225 -7.53 -2.82 -15.92
N GLN A 226 -6.38 -3.10 -16.54
CA GLN A 226 -6.31 -3.28 -18.00
C GLN A 226 -7.07 -4.52 -18.50
N VAL A 227 -7.00 -5.65 -17.80
CA VAL A 227 -7.79 -6.84 -18.14
C VAL A 227 -9.28 -6.52 -18.09
N LEU A 228 -9.73 -5.87 -17.02
CA LEU A 228 -11.13 -5.47 -16.83
C LEU A 228 -11.58 -4.44 -17.89
N ARG A 229 -10.73 -3.47 -18.23
CA ARG A 229 -10.96 -2.53 -19.34
C ARG A 229 -11.20 -3.27 -20.65
N TRP A 230 -10.39 -4.28 -20.99
CA TRP A 230 -10.56 -5.05 -22.24
C TRP A 230 -11.84 -5.89 -22.26
N ARG A 231 -12.29 -6.33 -21.08
CA ARG A 231 -13.58 -7.02 -20.87
C ARG A 231 -14.80 -6.09 -20.87
N GLY A 232 -14.59 -4.77 -20.78
CA GLY A 232 -15.66 -3.78 -20.65
C GLY A 232 -16.17 -3.58 -19.21
N GLU A 233 -15.48 -4.12 -18.21
CA GLU A 233 -15.81 -3.97 -16.78
C GLU A 233 -15.20 -2.67 -16.23
N PHE A 234 -15.64 -1.54 -16.77
CA PHE A 234 -14.99 -0.24 -16.58
C PHE A 234 -15.05 0.32 -15.16
N LEU A 235 -16.11 0.03 -14.41
CA LEU A 235 -16.27 0.55 -13.05
C LEU A 235 -15.17 0.01 -12.13
N GLU A 236 -14.96 -1.31 -12.13
CA GLU A 236 -13.90 -1.95 -11.34
C GLU A 236 -12.51 -1.54 -11.85
N ALA A 237 -12.34 -1.40 -13.18
CA ALA A 237 -11.09 -0.94 -13.77
C ALA A 237 -10.69 0.46 -13.29
N ASP A 238 -11.61 1.43 -13.34
CA ASP A 238 -11.38 2.81 -12.91
C ASP A 238 -11.05 2.88 -11.41
N GLN A 239 -11.74 2.09 -10.58
CA GLN A 239 -11.43 1.97 -9.15
C GLN A 239 -10.00 1.46 -8.92
N LEU A 240 -9.56 0.45 -9.67
CA LEU A 240 -8.19 -0.08 -9.56
C LEU A 240 -7.14 0.95 -9.99
N PHE A 241 -7.37 1.69 -11.08
CA PHE A 241 -6.47 2.76 -11.49
C PHE A 241 -6.38 3.89 -10.44
N ALA A 242 -7.51 4.27 -9.84
CA ALA A 242 -7.57 5.27 -8.78
C ALA A 242 -6.86 4.82 -7.49
N ARG A 243 -6.91 3.52 -7.16
CA ARG A 243 -6.16 2.93 -6.03
C ARG A 243 -4.67 2.82 -6.31
N ALA A 244 -4.29 2.47 -7.54
CA ALA A 244 -2.89 2.33 -7.95
C ALA A 244 -2.13 3.66 -7.95
N THR A 245 -2.83 4.78 -8.14
CA THR A 245 -2.23 6.12 -8.22
C THR A 245 -1.90 6.66 -6.82
N SER A 246 -0.76 6.23 -6.26
CA SER A 246 -0.18 6.82 -5.05
C SER A 246 0.87 7.89 -5.40
N PRO A 247 0.91 9.02 -4.68
CA PRO A 247 1.96 10.03 -4.88
C PRO A 247 3.35 9.54 -4.45
N GLU A 248 3.44 8.50 -3.60
CA GLU A 248 4.72 7.93 -3.16
C GLU A 248 5.39 7.04 -4.22
N LEU A 249 4.72 6.77 -5.36
CA LEU A 249 5.28 5.98 -6.46
C LEU A 249 6.22 6.80 -7.36
N PRO A 250 7.18 6.15 -8.06
CA PRO A 250 8.05 6.85 -9.00
C PRO A 250 7.28 7.47 -10.17
N ASP A 251 7.72 8.63 -10.64
CA ASP A 251 7.02 9.41 -11.67
C ASP A 251 6.79 8.64 -12.96
N ARG A 252 7.76 7.81 -13.39
CA ARG A 252 7.59 6.92 -14.56
C ARG A 252 6.39 5.99 -14.44
N LEU A 253 6.21 5.37 -13.27
CA LEU A 253 5.08 4.48 -13.03
C LEU A 253 3.79 5.27 -12.93
N ARG A 254 3.80 6.41 -12.23
CA ARG A 254 2.62 7.28 -12.12
C ARG A 254 2.15 7.81 -13.47
N ALA A 255 3.07 8.18 -14.36
CA ALA A 255 2.76 8.61 -15.72
C ALA A 255 2.06 7.50 -16.50
N ALA A 256 2.57 6.26 -16.45
CA ALA A 256 1.93 5.12 -17.10
C ALA A 256 0.55 4.79 -16.50
N LEU A 257 0.39 4.88 -15.16
CA LEU A 257 -0.92 4.69 -14.51
C LEU A 257 -1.96 5.70 -15.00
N HIS A 258 -1.58 6.98 -15.09
CA HIS A 258 -2.44 8.02 -15.65
C HIS A 258 -2.74 7.78 -17.13
N GLU A 259 -1.75 7.37 -17.92
CA GLU A 259 -1.97 7.00 -19.32
C GLU A 259 -3.03 5.89 -19.46
N HIS A 260 -2.96 4.82 -18.67
CA HIS A 260 -3.95 3.74 -18.73
C HIS A 260 -5.33 4.16 -18.25
N ALA A 261 -5.41 4.96 -17.18
CA ALA A 261 -6.67 5.56 -16.73
C ALA A 261 -7.28 6.44 -17.82
N GLY A 262 -6.47 7.24 -18.51
CA GLY A 262 -6.89 8.06 -19.65
C GLY A 262 -7.46 7.22 -20.79
N ARG A 263 -6.79 6.15 -21.20
CA ARG A 263 -7.32 5.23 -22.23
C ARG A 263 -8.62 4.54 -21.79
N SER A 264 -8.76 4.17 -20.51
CA SER A 264 -10.04 3.67 -19.96
C SER A 264 -11.17 4.69 -20.11
N CYS A 265 -10.87 5.97 -19.87
CA CYS A 265 -11.83 7.06 -20.05
C CYS A 265 -12.21 7.26 -21.53
N VAL A 266 -11.26 7.12 -22.46
CA VAL A 266 -11.53 7.18 -23.92
C VAL A 266 -12.50 6.08 -24.35
N ASP A 267 -12.31 4.85 -23.88
CA ASP A 267 -13.19 3.72 -24.20
C ASP A 267 -14.63 3.95 -23.69
N GLN A 268 -14.79 4.74 -22.64
CA GLN A 268 -16.07 5.10 -22.01
C GLN A 268 -16.69 6.40 -22.55
N GLY A 269 -16.03 7.11 -23.47
CA GLY A 269 -16.49 8.41 -23.97
C GLY A 269 -16.34 9.57 -22.98
N ARG A 270 -15.55 9.42 -21.90
CA ARG A 270 -15.27 10.48 -20.92
C ARG A 270 -14.04 11.30 -21.32
N PHE A 271 -14.13 12.01 -22.44
CA PHE A 271 -12.96 12.62 -23.07
C PHE A 271 -12.32 13.75 -22.26
N MET A 272 -13.10 14.56 -21.54
CA MET A 272 -12.52 15.60 -20.67
C MET A 272 -11.67 15.00 -19.54
N GLU A 273 -12.14 13.92 -18.92
CA GLU A 273 -11.40 13.20 -17.88
C GLU A 273 -10.17 12.47 -18.46
N ALA A 274 -10.28 11.94 -19.68
CA ALA A 274 -9.15 11.36 -20.40
C ALA A 274 -8.03 12.39 -20.62
N CYS A 275 -8.38 13.61 -21.09
CA CYS A 275 -7.42 14.68 -21.30
C CYS A 275 -6.69 15.08 -20.01
N LEU A 276 -7.41 15.19 -18.88
CA LEU A 276 -6.78 15.49 -17.58
C LEU A 276 -5.78 14.41 -17.15
N HIS A 277 -6.12 13.13 -17.39
CA HIS A 277 -5.19 12.04 -17.13
C HIS A 277 -3.94 12.11 -18.03
N PHE A 278 -4.11 12.40 -19.32
CA PHE A 278 -2.98 12.55 -20.24
C PHE A 278 -2.10 13.76 -19.91
N GLU A 279 -2.68 14.91 -19.59
CA GLU A 279 -1.96 16.08 -19.08
C GLU A 279 -1.12 15.69 -17.86
N ARG A 280 -1.72 14.99 -16.89
CA ARG A 280 -0.99 14.56 -15.69
C ARG A 280 0.16 13.60 -15.99
N ALA A 281 0.01 12.71 -16.97
CA ALA A 281 1.09 11.84 -17.42
C ALA A 281 2.24 12.64 -18.04
N LEU A 282 1.92 13.66 -18.84
CA LEU A 282 2.90 14.54 -19.50
C LEU A 282 3.59 15.49 -18.51
N ASP A 283 2.90 16.01 -17.49
CA ASP A 283 3.53 16.79 -16.42
C ASP A 283 4.62 16.00 -15.69
N LEU A 284 4.39 14.70 -15.51
CA LEU A 284 5.32 13.82 -14.80
C LEU A 284 6.53 13.45 -15.66
N ARG A 285 6.35 13.21 -16.97
CA ARG A 285 7.41 12.60 -17.81
C ARG A 285 7.49 13.09 -19.26
N GLY A 286 6.64 14.01 -19.70
CA GLY A 286 6.51 14.42 -21.11
C GLY A 286 7.83 14.89 -21.75
N ALA A 287 8.66 15.66 -21.03
CA ALA A 287 9.94 16.15 -21.57
C ALA A 287 11.03 15.07 -21.70
N GLY A 288 10.87 13.92 -21.03
CA GLY A 288 11.88 12.86 -20.94
C GLY A 288 11.46 11.49 -21.50
N ASP A 289 10.28 11.39 -22.11
CA ASP A 289 9.71 10.13 -22.58
C ASP A 289 8.98 10.33 -23.93
N ALA A 290 9.75 10.17 -25.03
CA ALA A 290 9.22 10.32 -26.38
C ALA A 290 8.15 9.27 -26.71
N ASP A 291 8.29 8.04 -26.21
CA ASP A 291 7.32 6.98 -26.42
C ASP A 291 5.98 7.32 -25.72
N LEU A 292 6.03 7.89 -24.50
CA LEU A 292 4.84 8.40 -23.82
C LEU A 292 4.16 9.51 -24.63
N LEU A 293 4.93 10.47 -25.14
CA LEU A 293 4.40 11.56 -25.98
C LEU A 293 3.67 11.00 -27.21
N ASP A 294 4.26 10.02 -27.90
CA ASP A 294 3.66 9.41 -29.08
C ASP A 294 2.36 8.69 -28.75
N ARG A 295 2.32 7.88 -27.67
CA ARG A 295 1.10 7.18 -27.26
C ARG A 295 -0.01 8.13 -26.82
N VAL A 296 0.33 9.19 -26.09
CA VAL A 296 -0.63 10.22 -25.68
C VAL A 296 -1.18 10.96 -26.90
N ARG A 297 -0.31 11.31 -27.87
CA ARG A 297 -0.75 11.94 -29.13
C ARG A 297 -1.74 11.06 -29.88
N THR A 298 -1.45 9.77 -30.06
CA THR A 298 -2.39 8.83 -30.68
C THR A 298 -3.74 8.78 -29.95
N ALA A 299 -3.74 8.82 -28.62
CA ALA A 299 -4.98 8.85 -27.85
C ALA A 299 -5.77 10.17 -28.02
N LEU A 300 -5.07 11.31 -28.11
CA LEU A 300 -5.69 12.61 -28.36
C LEU A 300 -6.27 12.72 -29.78
N ASP A 301 -5.63 12.10 -30.78
CA ASP A 301 -6.18 12.02 -32.14
C ASP A 301 -7.52 11.26 -32.13
N VAL A 302 -7.60 10.13 -31.42
CA VAL A 302 -8.87 9.39 -31.24
C VAL A 302 -9.94 10.22 -30.54
N ILE A 303 -9.56 10.98 -29.51
CA ILE A 303 -10.48 11.91 -28.83
C ILE A 303 -10.97 12.96 -29.81
N ALA A 304 -10.09 13.57 -30.60
CA ALA A 304 -10.46 14.60 -31.57
C ALA A 304 -11.46 14.08 -32.62
N GLU A 305 -11.28 12.83 -33.07
CA GLU A 305 -12.21 12.16 -33.99
C GLU A 305 -13.59 11.88 -33.34
N ARG A 306 -13.61 11.41 -32.09
CA ARG A 306 -14.85 11.00 -31.40
C ARG A 306 -15.59 12.13 -30.70
N ALA A 307 -14.91 13.23 -30.38
CA ALA A 307 -15.50 14.36 -29.66
C ALA A 307 -16.47 15.20 -30.51
N ALA A 308 -16.73 14.83 -31.77
CA ALA A 308 -17.75 15.44 -32.61
C ALA A 308 -19.15 15.41 -31.95
N GLU A 309 -19.43 14.39 -31.14
CA GLU A 309 -20.68 14.23 -30.37
C GLU A 309 -20.65 14.90 -28.98
N GLY A 310 -19.52 15.54 -28.62
CA GLY A 310 -19.26 16.17 -27.33
C GLY A 310 -18.12 15.51 -26.54
N PHE A 311 -17.68 16.17 -25.47
CA PHE A 311 -16.54 15.74 -24.63
C PHE A 311 -16.91 14.75 -23.51
N GLY A 312 -18.17 14.32 -23.44
CA GLY A 312 -18.68 13.51 -22.34
C GLY A 312 -18.99 14.32 -21.08
N PRO A 313 -19.20 13.64 -19.93
CA PRO A 313 -19.54 14.29 -18.67
C PRO A 313 -18.37 15.04 -18.04
N TYR A 314 -18.65 15.83 -16.99
CA TYR A 314 -17.61 16.43 -16.17
C TYR A 314 -16.71 15.35 -15.53
N PRO A 315 -15.41 15.66 -15.35
CA PRO A 315 -14.46 14.69 -14.79
C PRO A 315 -14.83 14.35 -13.35
N ARG A 316 -14.79 13.06 -13.03
CA ARG A 316 -15.02 12.60 -11.67
C ARG A 316 -13.80 12.84 -10.79
N SER A 317 -14.04 13.16 -9.53
CA SER A 317 -13.02 13.20 -8.49
C SER A 317 -12.58 11.78 -8.10
N ARG A 318 -11.40 11.67 -7.49
CA ARG A 318 -10.90 10.38 -6.98
C ARG A 318 -11.84 9.74 -5.98
N ASP A 319 -12.50 10.54 -5.14
CA ASP A 319 -13.41 10.01 -4.12
C ASP A 319 -14.73 9.51 -4.73
N GLU A 320 -15.24 10.17 -5.78
CA GLU A 320 -16.38 9.67 -6.57
C GLU A 320 -16.06 8.35 -7.26
N VAL A 321 -14.89 8.23 -7.89
CA VAL A 321 -14.46 6.98 -8.55
C VAL A 321 -14.37 5.82 -7.55
N LEU A 322 -13.90 6.11 -6.34
CA LEU A 322 -13.76 5.13 -5.27
C LEU A 322 -15.07 4.90 -4.49
N GLU A 323 -16.17 5.52 -4.91
CA GLU A 323 -17.48 5.48 -4.22
C GLU A 323 -17.36 5.78 -2.72
N ARG A 324 -16.43 6.66 -2.37
CA ARG A 324 -16.23 7.06 -0.98
C ARG A 324 -17.34 8.02 -0.62
N ILE A 325 -18.07 7.69 0.43
CA ILE A 325 -19.00 8.62 1.07
C ILE A 325 -18.20 9.89 1.36
N GLN A 326 -18.54 11.00 0.71
CA GLN A 326 -17.98 12.31 1.04
C GLN A 326 -18.62 12.74 2.35
N PRO A 327 -17.88 12.73 3.46
CA PRO A 327 -18.49 13.09 4.72
C PRO A 327 -18.72 14.60 4.75
N PRO A 328 -19.68 15.07 5.55
CA PRO A 328 -19.92 16.51 5.71
C PRO A 328 -18.63 17.26 6.08
N VAL A 329 -18.40 18.43 5.50
CA VAL A 329 -17.20 19.23 5.76
C VAL A 329 -17.47 20.30 6.81
N PRO A 330 -16.51 20.61 7.72
CA PRO A 330 -16.69 21.67 8.70
C PRO A 330 -16.97 23.01 8.03
N ALA A 331 -18.08 23.65 8.42
CA ALA A 331 -18.48 24.96 7.93
C ALA A 331 -18.84 25.87 9.10
N ARG A 332 -18.50 27.14 8.98
CA ARG A 332 -18.76 28.14 10.01
C ARG A 332 -20.04 28.89 9.68
N ASP A 333 -20.92 29.01 10.67
CA ASP A 333 -22.10 29.87 10.63
C ASP A 333 -22.07 30.78 11.86
N GLY A 334 -21.86 32.09 11.62
CA GLY A 334 -21.58 33.07 12.66
C GLY A 334 -20.32 32.73 13.48
N ALA A 335 -20.47 32.55 14.80
CA ALA A 335 -19.37 32.24 15.71
C ALA A 335 -19.15 30.74 15.93
N LEU A 336 -20.06 29.89 15.45
CA LEU A 336 -20.07 28.44 15.72
C LEU A 336 -19.81 27.66 14.43
N TRP A 337 -19.43 26.40 14.62
CA TRP A 337 -19.17 25.43 13.58
C TRP A 337 -20.31 24.41 13.51
N GLY A 338 -20.67 24.07 12.28
CA GLY A 338 -21.50 22.94 11.88
C GLY A 338 -20.82 22.16 10.76
N TYR A 339 -21.60 21.41 9.99
CA TYR A 339 -21.09 20.71 8.82
C TYR A 339 -22.04 20.84 7.64
N THR A 340 -21.47 20.97 6.44
CA THR A 340 -22.21 21.05 5.17
C THR A 340 -21.96 19.81 4.32
N ASP A 341 -22.91 19.46 3.47
CA ASP A 341 -22.71 18.49 2.40
C ASP A 341 -21.83 19.06 1.26
N PRO A 342 -21.48 18.24 0.25
CA PRO A 342 -20.72 18.71 -0.91
C PRO A 342 -21.39 19.85 -1.70
N GLU A 343 -22.73 19.93 -1.66
CA GLU A 343 -23.53 20.99 -2.27
C GLU A 343 -23.48 22.32 -1.48
N GLY A 344 -22.94 22.29 -0.26
CA GLY A 344 -22.77 23.45 0.61
C GLY A 344 -23.95 23.70 1.55
N GLU A 345 -24.94 22.79 1.58
CA GLU A 345 -26.09 22.88 2.47
C GLU A 345 -25.74 22.37 3.87
N LEU A 346 -26.21 23.08 4.90
CA LEU A 346 -25.87 22.78 6.29
C LEU A 346 -26.63 21.55 6.80
N VAL A 347 -25.98 20.38 6.79
CA VAL A 347 -26.55 19.10 7.25
C VAL A 347 -26.41 18.87 8.75
N ILE A 348 -25.42 19.48 9.40
CA ILE A 348 -25.29 19.50 10.87
C ILE A 348 -25.26 20.95 11.32
N SER A 349 -26.28 21.36 12.08
CA SER A 349 -26.45 22.73 12.53
C SER A 349 -25.23 23.25 13.31
N ALA A 350 -24.89 24.52 13.12
CA ALA A 350 -23.75 25.14 13.77
C ALA A 350 -23.98 25.36 15.26
N ARG A 351 -23.41 24.47 16.08
CA ARG A 351 -23.56 24.47 17.55
C ARG A 351 -22.27 24.19 18.29
N TYR A 352 -21.17 24.03 17.58
CA TYR A 352 -19.87 23.65 18.15
C TYR A 352 -18.93 24.85 18.16
N ALA A 353 -18.13 24.99 19.22
CA ALA A 353 -17.07 25.98 19.28
C ALA A 353 -15.87 25.56 18.41
N GLU A 354 -15.59 24.26 18.33
CA GLU A 354 -14.55 23.68 17.49
C GLU A 354 -14.99 22.33 16.90
N THR A 355 -14.48 22.01 15.71
CA THR A 355 -14.78 20.78 14.98
C THR A 355 -13.53 20.26 14.28
N GLN A 356 -13.41 18.94 14.15
CA GLN A 356 -12.47 18.30 13.24
C GLN A 356 -13.21 17.77 12.00
N GLN A 357 -12.47 17.53 10.91
CA GLN A 357 -13.01 16.86 9.74
C GLN A 357 -13.41 15.42 10.08
N PHE A 358 -14.45 14.93 9.42
CA PHE A 358 -14.82 13.52 9.52
C PHE A 358 -13.72 12.61 8.98
N ARG A 359 -13.40 11.57 9.75
CA ARG A 359 -12.48 10.49 9.39
C ARG A 359 -13.14 9.18 9.79
N GLU A 360 -13.20 8.22 8.86
CA GLU A 360 -13.84 6.91 9.10
C GLU A 360 -15.30 7.03 9.58
N GLY A 361 -16.03 8.04 9.08
CA GLY A 361 -17.43 8.29 9.43
C GLY A 361 -17.65 8.98 10.79
N LEU A 362 -16.57 9.39 11.48
CA LEU A 362 -16.61 9.98 12.82
C LEU A 362 -15.89 11.32 12.87
N ALA A 363 -16.36 12.25 13.70
CA ALA A 363 -15.71 13.54 13.91
C ALA A 363 -15.68 13.94 15.37
N TRP A 364 -14.56 14.52 15.79
CA TRP A 364 -14.44 15.14 17.11
C TRP A 364 -14.98 16.57 17.06
N VAL A 365 -15.82 16.91 18.03
CA VAL A 365 -16.41 18.24 18.18
C VAL A 365 -16.35 18.69 19.63
N ARG A 366 -16.28 20.01 19.84
CA ARG A 366 -16.33 20.62 21.17
C ARG A 366 -17.43 21.66 21.24
N ARG A 367 -18.32 21.52 22.22
CA ARG A 367 -19.40 22.49 22.46
C ARG A 367 -18.87 23.72 23.22
N PRO A 368 -19.53 24.89 23.11
CA PRO A 368 -19.06 26.12 23.77
C PRO A 368 -19.15 26.10 25.31
N ASP A 369 -19.95 25.20 25.88
CA ASP A 369 -20.21 25.06 27.32
C ASP A 369 -19.22 24.12 28.04
N THR A 370 -18.30 23.48 27.31
CA THR A 370 -17.32 22.55 27.86
C THR A 370 -15.96 22.69 27.19
N ASP A 371 -14.91 22.36 27.95
CA ASP A 371 -13.55 22.22 27.44
C ASP A 371 -13.27 20.82 26.85
N ARG A 372 -14.24 19.89 26.94
CA ARG A 372 -14.08 18.49 26.52
C ARG A 372 -14.64 18.20 25.13
N TRP A 373 -13.89 17.38 24.39
CA TRP A 373 -14.27 16.84 23.10
C TRP A 373 -15.25 15.67 23.25
N SER A 374 -16.22 15.64 22.35
CA SER A 374 -17.20 14.59 22.11
C SER A 374 -17.06 14.04 20.70
N LEU A 375 -17.44 12.78 20.49
CA LEU A 375 -17.43 12.15 19.16
C LEU A 375 -18.84 12.19 18.57
N ILE A 376 -18.97 12.53 17.30
CA ILE A 376 -20.23 12.46 16.55
C ILE A 376 -20.11 11.57 15.31
N ALA A 377 -21.22 10.95 14.92
CA ALA A 377 -21.36 10.24 13.64
C ALA A 377 -21.76 11.20 12.50
N LEU A 378 -21.77 10.70 11.26
CA LEU A 378 -22.17 11.45 10.05
C LEU A 378 -23.53 12.13 10.17
N THR A 379 -24.45 11.59 10.97
CA THR A 379 -25.79 12.15 11.22
C THR A 379 -25.79 13.30 12.24
N GLY A 380 -24.65 13.64 12.83
CA GLY A 380 -24.54 14.60 13.93
C GLY A 380 -24.99 14.06 15.29
N THR A 381 -25.29 12.76 15.38
CA THR A 381 -25.58 12.07 16.64
C THR A 381 -24.31 11.92 17.47
N THR A 382 -24.39 12.24 18.77
CA THR A 382 -23.28 12.03 19.71
C THR A 382 -23.07 10.53 19.90
N VAL A 383 -21.87 10.05 19.61
CA VAL A 383 -21.43 8.66 19.84
C VAL A 383 -20.72 8.56 21.20
N ILE A 384 -19.84 9.52 21.50
CA ILE A 384 -19.15 9.62 22.79
C ILE A 384 -19.43 10.99 23.39
N GLU A 385 -19.99 11.01 24.59
CA GLU A 385 -20.23 12.25 25.34
C GLU A 385 -18.94 13.00 25.70
N PRO A 386 -18.98 14.32 25.97
CA PRO A 386 -17.80 15.13 26.27
C PRO A 386 -16.93 14.53 27.37
N SER A 387 -15.78 13.96 27.00
CA SER A 387 -14.95 13.16 27.91
C SER A 387 -13.46 13.51 27.87
N TYR A 388 -12.96 14.01 26.73
CA TYR A 388 -11.52 14.13 26.48
C TYR A 388 -11.05 15.57 26.38
N LEU A 389 -9.89 15.89 26.94
CA LEU A 389 -9.29 17.23 26.90
C LEU A 389 -8.61 17.51 25.54
N ALA A 390 -8.02 16.48 24.94
CA ALA A 390 -7.39 16.56 23.62
C ALA A 390 -7.65 15.27 22.84
N VAL A 391 -7.73 15.40 21.51
CA VAL A 391 -8.08 14.31 20.61
C VAL A 391 -7.33 14.45 19.28
N ARG A 392 -6.98 13.31 18.68
CA ARG A 392 -6.51 13.18 17.31
C ARG A 392 -7.60 12.45 16.50
N PRO A 393 -7.70 12.69 15.18
CA PRO A 393 -8.70 11.99 14.36
C PRO A 393 -8.52 10.47 14.36
N PHE A 394 -9.62 9.75 14.09
CA PHE A 394 -9.58 8.31 13.86
C PHE A 394 -8.68 7.96 12.66
N SER A 395 -7.93 6.87 12.81
CA SER A 395 -7.07 6.28 11.79
C SER A 395 -6.90 4.80 12.08
N ASP A 396 -7.11 3.94 11.07
CA ASP A 396 -7.16 2.49 11.20
C ASP A 396 -8.06 2.04 12.37
N GLY A 397 -9.24 2.66 12.52
CA GLY A 397 -10.24 2.31 13.52
C GLY A 397 -9.93 2.70 14.96
N LEU A 398 -8.86 3.47 15.22
CA LEU A 398 -8.50 3.95 16.57
C LEU A 398 -8.26 5.47 16.56
N ALA A 399 -8.51 6.12 17.69
CA ALA A 399 -8.19 7.53 17.91
C ALA A 399 -7.34 7.72 19.17
N TRP A 400 -6.34 8.60 19.08
CA TRP A 400 -5.57 9.02 20.24
C TRP A 400 -6.29 10.13 20.99
N VAL A 401 -6.42 9.99 22.31
CA VAL A 401 -7.11 10.94 23.17
C VAL A 401 -6.35 11.16 24.48
N VAL A 402 -6.64 12.28 25.14
CA VAL A 402 -6.15 12.60 26.48
C VAL A 402 -7.37 12.81 27.38
N ARG A 403 -7.55 11.96 28.39
CA ARG A 403 -8.66 12.09 29.36
C ARG A 403 -8.30 13.05 30.51
N ASN A 404 -7.06 12.96 30.98
CA ASN A 404 -6.47 13.80 32.02
C ASN A 404 -5.07 14.24 31.57
N ALA A 405 -4.72 15.51 31.81
CA ALA A 405 -3.43 16.08 31.43
C ALA A 405 -2.23 15.34 32.04
N ALA A 406 -2.39 14.68 33.18
CA ALA A 406 -1.32 13.94 33.86
C ALA A 406 -1.01 12.55 33.26
N GLU A 407 -1.93 11.96 32.49
CA GLU A 407 -1.85 10.55 32.05
C GLU A 407 -1.23 10.37 30.65
N GLY A 408 -1.11 11.46 29.88
CA GLY A 408 -0.64 11.40 28.49
C GLY A 408 -1.69 10.85 27.53
N TRP A 409 -1.25 10.47 26.34
CA TRP A 409 -2.09 9.92 25.27
C TRP A 409 -2.42 8.44 25.50
N LEU A 410 -3.66 8.08 25.21
CA LEU A 410 -4.22 6.71 25.16
C LEU A 410 -4.99 6.52 23.86
N ALA A 411 -5.23 5.28 23.41
CA ALA A 411 -6.05 5.02 22.22
C ALA A 411 -7.40 4.42 22.57
N VAL A 412 -8.44 4.91 21.92
CA VAL A 412 -9.82 4.39 22.02
C VAL A 412 -10.34 3.95 20.67
N ASP A 413 -11.28 3.03 20.70
CA ASP A 413 -12.09 2.64 19.54
C ASP A 413 -13.34 3.55 19.39
N PRO A 414 -14.19 3.32 18.38
CA PRO A 414 -15.41 4.11 18.18
C PRO A 414 -16.47 3.99 19.29
N THR A 415 -16.44 2.94 20.12
CA THR A 415 -17.35 2.80 21.28
C THR A 415 -16.85 3.62 22.48
N GLY A 416 -15.58 4.05 22.44
CA GLY A 416 -14.93 4.79 23.51
C GLY A 416 -14.18 3.89 24.49
N ASP A 417 -14.10 2.59 24.19
CA ASP A 417 -13.36 1.63 24.98
C ASP A 417 -11.86 1.85 24.80
N VAL A 418 -11.12 1.78 25.90
CA VAL A 418 -9.67 1.99 25.90
C VAL A 418 -9.01 0.72 25.36
N VAL A 419 -8.46 0.82 24.15
CA VAL A 419 -7.71 -0.27 23.51
C VAL A 419 -6.24 -0.21 23.90
N ILE A 420 -5.66 0.99 23.95
CA ILE A 420 -4.28 1.20 24.37
C ILE A 420 -4.27 2.09 25.61
N PRO A 421 -3.78 1.60 26.76
CA PRO A 421 -3.71 2.36 28.00
C PRO A 421 -2.91 3.67 27.87
N PRO A 422 -3.19 4.66 28.74
CA PRO A 422 -2.40 5.90 28.79
C PRO A 422 -0.92 5.66 29.12
N GLY A 423 -0.09 6.66 28.82
CA GLY A 423 1.33 6.65 29.16
C GLY A 423 2.27 7.06 28.03
N PHE A 424 1.76 7.67 26.95
CA PHE A 424 2.58 8.24 25.89
C PHE A 424 2.60 9.77 25.96
N ALA A 425 3.79 10.36 25.87
CA ALA A 425 3.98 11.81 25.87
C ALA A 425 3.59 12.46 24.54
N ASP A 426 3.74 11.75 23.42
CA ASP A 426 3.28 12.18 22.10
C ASP A 426 3.01 10.96 21.20
N VAL A 427 2.19 11.14 20.17
CA VAL A 427 1.67 10.08 19.30
C VAL A 427 1.47 10.58 17.87
N ARG A 428 1.53 9.66 16.92
CA ARG A 428 1.21 9.87 15.50
C ARG A 428 0.01 9.01 15.07
N PRO A 429 -0.70 9.37 13.99
CA PRO A 429 -1.82 8.57 13.51
C PRO A 429 -1.40 7.13 13.19
N PHE A 430 -2.31 6.18 13.38
CA PHE A 430 -2.12 4.81 12.89
C PHE A 430 -2.08 4.78 11.37
N ARG A 431 -1.14 4.03 10.82
CA ARG A 431 -1.05 3.73 9.39
C ARG A 431 -0.65 2.28 9.23
N ARG A 432 -1.43 1.51 8.46
CA ARG A 432 -1.19 0.07 8.23
C ARG A 432 -1.10 -0.72 9.55
N GLY A 433 -1.88 -0.33 10.55
CA GLY A 433 -1.97 -1.01 11.83
C GLY A 433 -0.87 -0.68 12.84
N VAL A 434 -0.03 0.33 12.58
CA VAL A 434 1.00 0.80 13.51
C VAL A 434 1.01 2.30 13.69
N ALA A 435 1.41 2.77 14.86
CA ALA A 435 1.53 4.19 15.17
C ALA A 435 2.87 4.48 15.87
N ALA A 436 3.52 5.58 15.47
CA ALA A 436 4.68 6.07 16.19
C ALA A 436 4.24 6.75 17.50
N VAL A 437 4.93 6.43 18.60
CA VAL A 437 4.61 6.90 19.95
C VAL A 437 5.88 7.30 20.69
N ARG A 438 5.76 8.23 21.63
CA ARG A 438 6.90 8.73 22.42
C ARG A 438 6.68 8.51 23.91
N ARG A 439 7.68 7.94 24.57
CA ARG A 439 7.84 7.95 26.03
C ARG A 439 9.13 8.70 26.36
N GLU A 440 10.19 7.97 26.71
CA GLU A 440 11.55 8.50 26.87
C GLU A 440 12.19 8.83 25.51
N GLY A 441 11.95 7.97 24.51
CA GLY A 441 12.24 8.21 23.10
C GLY A 441 11.05 7.84 22.22
N TRP A 442 11.19 8.06 20.92
CA TRP A 442 10.25 7.58 19.92
C TRP A 442 10.41 6.07 19.69
N GLY A 443 9.27 5.41 19.51
CA GLY A 443 9.12 4.01 19.12
C GLY A 443 7.79 3.85 18.40
N ALA A 444 7.26 2.63 18.34
CA ALA A 444 6.00 2.35 17.68
C ALA A 444 5.22 1.25 18.40
N VAL A 445 3.89 1.33 18.31
CA VAL A 445 2.96 0.31 18.81
C VAL A 445 2.05 -0.19 17.69
N ASP A 446 1.61 -1.44 17.81
CA ASP A 446 0.53 -1.98 16.99
C ASP A 446 -0.86 -1.55 17.51
N ARG A 447 -1.93 -1.94 16.81
CA ARG A 447 -3.33 -1.66 17.19
C ARG A 447 -3.76 -2.29 18.53
N THR A 448 -3.00 -3.26 19.05
CA THR A 448 -3.27 -3.88 20.36
C THR A 448 -2.52 -3.18 21.50
N GLY A 449 -1.64 -2.23 21.18
CA GLY A 449 -0.81 -1.51 22.14
C GLY A 449 0.53 -2.18 22.43
N GLN A 450 0.88 -3.27 21.74
CA GLN A 450 2.19 -3.90 21.89
C GLN A 450 3.27 -3.02 21.24
N ILE A 451 4.36 -2.79 21.96
CA ILE A 451 5.50 -2.03 21.45
C ILE A 451 6.24 -2.89 20.42
N VAL A 452 6.03 -2.59 19.14
CA VAL A 452 6.72 -3.26 18.01
C VAL A 452 8.09 -2.64 17.73
N VAL A 453 8.25 -1.32 17.97
CA VAL A 453 9.55 -0.65 17.89
C VAL A 453 9.89 -0.03 19.26
N PRO A 454 11.03 -0.38 19.89
CA PRO A 454 11.42 0.16 21.18
C PRO A 454 11.46 1.70 21.21
N THR A 455 10.97 2.30 22.29
CA THR A 455 10.89 3.76 22.50
C THR A 455 12.25 4.36 22.88
N ARG A 456 13.20 4.39 21.94
CA ARG A 456 14.59 4.84 22.18
C ARG A 456 15.14 5.80 21.13
N TYR A 457 14.41 6.04 20.05
CA TYR A 457 14.88 6.88 18.94
C TYR A 457 14.60 8.36 19.22
N HIS A 458 15.40 9.25 18.64
CA HIS A 458 15.21 10.70 18.79
C HIS A 458 14.17 11.27 17.83
N SER A 459 13.96 10.61 16.69
CA SER A 459 13.04 11.07 15.64
C SER A 459 12.46 9.91 14.83
N PHE A 460 11.25 10.10 14.30
CA PHE A 460 10.49 9.23 13.39
C PHE A 460 10.05 10.01 12.14
N ARG A 461 10.95 10.82 11.58
CA ARG A 461 10.65 11.64 10.40
C ARG A 461 11.15 10.96 9.14
N THR A 462 10.22 10.45 8.35
CA THR A 462 10.51 9.69 7.12
C THR A 462 10.62 10.62 5.92
N ALA A 463 11.83 10.82 5.43
CA ALA A 463 12.09 11.54 4.18
C ALA A 463 11.83 10.63 2.97
N LEU A 464 11.09 11.13 1.99
CA LEU A 464 10.80 10.46 0.73
C LEU A 464 11.66 11.04 -0.40
N ALA A 465 11.93 10.23 -1.43
CA ALA A 465 12.77 10.61 -2.56
C ALA A 465 12.23 11.78 -3.40
N ASP A 466 10.94 12.08 -3.30
CA ASP A 466 10.29 13.22 -3.95
C ASP A 466 10.36 14.52 -3.13
N GLY A 467 11.13 14.53 -2.04
CA GLY A 467 11.31 15.67 -1.15
C GLY A 467 10.21 15.83 -0.09
N ARG A 468 9.14 15.03 -0.14
CA ARG A 468 8.11 15.03 0.90
C ARG A 468 8.60 14.34 2.17
N HIS A 469 7.92 14.62 3.27
CA HIS A 469 8.21 14.02 4.57
C HIS A 469 6.93 13.48 5.18
N VAL A 470 7.01 12.27 5.73
CA VAL A 470 5.94 11.63 6.50
C VAL A 470 6.37 11.58 7.96
N ASP A 471 5.50 12.05 8.85
CA ASP A 471 5.72 11.98 10.30
C ASP A 471 5.21 10.61 10.79
N GLY A 472 6.14 9.67 11.02
CA GLY A 472 5.87 8.27 11.29
C GLY A 472 6.09 7.35 10.08
N PHE A 473 5.20 6.36 9.92
CA PHE A 473 5.29 5.33 8.88
C PHE A 473 4.71 5.80 7.54
N THR A 474 5.35 5.42 6.43
CA THR A 474 4.82 5.59 5.07
C THR A 474 3.64 4.66 4.80
N ASP A 475 3.01 4.80 3.64
CA ASP A 475 1.93 3.90 3.22
C ASP A 475 2.41 2.45 2.98
N GLU A 476 3.73 2.22 2.93
CA GLU A 476 4.38 0.89 2.91
C GLU A 476 4.68 0.33 4.30
N GLY A 477 4.41 1.10 5.37
CA GLY A 477 4.76 0.71 6.72
C GLY A 477 6.27 0.80 6.98
N LEU A 478 6.96 1.80 6.41
CA LEU A 478 8.37 2.07 6.68
C LEU A 478 8.55 3.38 7.43
N ALA A 479 9.48 3.42 8.38
CA ALA A 479 9.84 4.64 9.08
C ALA A 479 11.35 4.85 9.10
N VAL A 480 11.78 6.09 8.86
CA VAL A 480 13.15 6.51 9.11
C VAL A 480 13.28 6.88 10.57
N VAL A 481 14.23 6.26 11.25
CA VAL A 481 14.49 6.46 12.67
C VAL A 481 15.85 7.10 12.88
N GLU A 482 15.95 8.01 13.83
CA GLU A 482 17.21 8.67 14.19
C GLU A 482 17.69 8.21 15.57
N LEU A 483 18.98 7.85 15.67
CA LEU A 483 19.67 7.57 16.92
C LEU A 483 21.07 8.17 16.87
N GLY A 484 21.40 9.07 17.81
CA GLY A 484 22.72 9.72 17.86
C GLY A 484 23.13 10.47 16.58
N GLY A 485 22.18 11.14 15.91
CA GLY A 485 22.44 11.85 14.64
C GLY A 485 22.67 10.94 13.44
N ARG A 486 22.40 9.64 13.56
CA ARG A 486 22.44 8.66 12.48
C ARG A 486 21.04 8.11 12.21
N HIS A 487 20.77 7.85 10.94
CA HIS A 487 19.48 7.46 10.41
C HIS A 487 19.51 6.00 9.97
N GLY A 488 18.42 5.29 10.24
CA GLY A 488 18.16 3.92 9.83
C GLY A 488 16.71 3.77 9.39
N VAL A 489 16.32 2.56 8.98
CA VAL A 489 14.95 2.23 8.55
C VAL A 489 14.43 1.07 9.37
N VAL A 490 13.22 1.22 9.87
CA VAL A 490 12.44 0.14 10.46
C VAL A 490 11.15 -0.08 9.67
N ASP A 491 10.67 -1.32 9.66
CA ASP A 491 9.35 -1.62 9.14
C ASP A 491 8.27 -1.62 10.25
N HIS A 492 7.02 -1.77 9.86
CA HIS A 492 5.86 -1.81 10.75
C HIS A 492 5.88 -3.01 11.72
N THR A 493 6.62 -4.08 11.42
CA THR A 493 6.80 -5.20 12.37
C THR A 493 7.85 -4.89 13.42
N GLY A 494 8.61 -3.81 13.21
CA GLY A 494 9.72 -3.38 14.04
C GLY A 494 11.07 -3.96 13.64
N ALA A 495 11.14 -4.67 12.51
CA ALA A 495 12.40 -5.15 11.98
C ALA A 495 13.25 -3.97 11.50
N VAL A 496 14.51 -3.95 11.91
CA VAL A 496 15.49 -2.96 11.47
C VAL A 496 16.01 -3.39 10.11
N LEU A 497 15.52 -2.76 9.03
CA LEU A 497 15.96 -3.03 7.66
C LEU A 497 17.31 -2.37 7.37
N VAL A 498 17.52 -1.17 7.91
CA VAL A 498 18.80 -0.44 7.81
C VAL A 498 19.17 0.05 9.20
N PRO A 499 20.34 -0.34 9.75
CA PRO A 499 20.74 0.12 11.07
C PRO A 499 21.00 1.64 11.07
N PRO A 500 20.79 2.34 12.20
CA PRO A 500 20.98 3.78 12.30
C PRO A 500 22.47 4.15 12.30
N VAL A 501 23.11 4.07 11.13
CA VAL A 501 24.54 4.36 10.94
C VAL A 501 24.78 5.44 9.88
N HIS A 502 23.77 5.79 9.10
CA HIS A 502 23.89 6.71 7.98
C HIS A 502 23.61 8.15 8.41
N PRO A 503 24.46 9.14 8.10
CA PRO A 503 24.19 10.53 8.45
C PRO A 503 22.97 11.10 7.73
N ALA A 504 22.63 10.59 6.53
CA ALA A 504 21.39 10.92 5.84
C ALA A 504 20.76 9.66 5.22
N LEU A 505 19.43 9.59 5.21
CA LEU A 505 18.70 8.47 4.63
C LEU A 505 17.36 8.94 4.05
N VAL A 506 17.04 8.47 2.85
CA VAL A 506 15.78 8.77 2.15
C VAL A 506 15.17 7.48 1.62
N VAL A 507 13.85 7.35 1.80
CA VAL A 507 13.08 6.18 1.32
C VAL A 507 12.67 6.40 -0.12
N HIS A 508 13.01 5.43 -0.98
CA HIS A 508 12.55 5.35 -2.37
C HIS A 508 11.77 4.03 -2.57
N PRO A 509 10.76 3.96 -3.46
CA PRO A 509 9.95 2.75 -3.67
C PRO A 509 10.72 1.49 -4.09
N VAL A 510 11.99 1.62 -4.51
CA VAL A 510 12.82 0.49 -4.96
C VAL A 510 14.10 0.31 -4.14
N ALA A 511 14.49 1.29 -3.34
CA ALA A 511 15.78 1.31 -2.64
C ALA A 511 15.76 2.30 -1.45
N PHE A 512 16.77 2.24 -0.59
CA PHE A 512 17.05 3.27 0.41
C PHE A 512 18.26 4.07 -0.05
N LEU A 513 18.07 5.37 -0.29
CA LEU A 513 19.17 6.27 -0.64
C LEU A 513 19.88 6.66 0.66
N VAL A 514 21.20 6.49 0.68
CA VAL A 514 22.02 6.72 1.87
C VAL A 514 23.13 7.71 1.58
N GLY A 515 23.21 8.75 2.41
CA GLY A 515 24.28 9.73 2.40
C GLY A 515 25.40 9.31 3.34
N THR A 516 26.64 9.68 3.00
CA THR A 516 27.84 9.46 3.80
C THR A 516 28.30 10.75 4.46
N GLY A 517 29.18 10.65 5.46
CA GLY A 517 29.72 11.83 6.16
C GLY A 517 30.57 12.75 5.28
N THR A 518 30.98 12.29 4.10
CA THR A 518 31.73 13.08 3.09
C THR A 518 30.80 13.78 2.09
N GLY A 519 29.48 13.66 2.26
CA GLY A 519 28.49 14.24 1.35
C GLY A 519 28.32 13.45 0.05
N ARG A 520 28.76 12.18 0.01
CA ARG A 520 28.48 11.28 -1.12
C ARG A 520 27.26 10.42 -0.87
N TRP A 521 26.55 10.06 -1.93
CA TRP A 521 25.30 9.31 -1.91
C TRP A 521 25.43 7.99 -2.67
N GLY A 522 24.78 6.96 -2.14
CA GLY A 522 24.62 5.64 -2.75
C GLY A 522 23.24 5.06 -2.42
N ALA A 523 23.05 3.77 -2.67
CA ALA A 523 21.77 3.10 -2.43
C ALA A 523 21.95 1.73 -1.80
N LEU A 524 20.99 1.38 -0.93
CA LEU A 524 20.77 0.03 -0.44
C LEU A 524 19.49 -0.54 -1.07
N ASP A 525 19.45 -1.86 -1.25
CA ASP A 525 18.22 -2.55 -1.62
C ASP A 525 17.16 -2.47 -0.49
N ARG A 526 15.96 -2.98 -0.76
CA ARG A 526 14.85 -2.98 0.22
C ARG A 526 15.08 -3.87 1.45
N ARG A 527 16.16 -4.65 1.47
CA ARG A 527 16.59 -5.48 2.60
C ARG A 527 17.78 -4.87 3.35
N GLY A 528 18.27 -3.70 2.92
CA GLY A 528 19.42 -3.01 3.50
C GLY A 528 20.79 -3.48 2.95
N ASN A 529 20.83 -4.30 1.91
CA ASN A 529 22.10 -4.72 1.29
C ASN A 529 22.61 -3.63 0.33
N PRO A 530 23.93 -3.50 0.12
CA PRO A 530 24.48 -2.57 -0.86
C PRO A 530 23.90 -2.81 -2.26
N LEU A 531 23.44 -1.74 -2.91
CA LEU A 531 22.95 -1.76 -4.29
C LEU A 531 23.79 -0.85 -5.20
N ILE A 532 24.07 0.37 -4.74
CA ILE A 532 24.92 1.35 -5.44
C ILE A 532 25.92 1.91 -4.44
N ASP A 533 27.20 1.88 -4.79
CA ASP A 533 28.26 2.43 -3.96
C ASP A 533 28.09 3.96 -3.79
N PRO A 534 28.47 4.53 -2.63
CA PRO A 534 28.25 5.94 -2.34
C PRO A 534 29.28 6.83 -3.05
N VAL A 535 29.17 6.95 -4.37
CA VAL A 535 30.08 7.70 -5.24
C VAL A 535 29.47 9.00 -5.77
N HIS A 536 28.14 9.11 -5.73
CA HIS A 536 27.39 10.25 -6.28
C HIS A 536 27.41 11.46 -5.37
N ARG A 537 27.25 12.64 -5.94
CA ARG A 537 27.26 13.90 -5.20
C ARG A 537 25.89 14.24 -4.64
N THR A 538 24.83 13.80 -5.31
CA THR A 538 23.45 14.11 -4.91
C THR A 538 22.56 12.87 -4.97
N PRO A 539 21.43 12.86 -4.25
CA PRO A 539 20.44 11.78 -4.33
C PRO A 539 19.87 11.59 -5.73
N GLU A 540 19.72 12.67 -6.51
CA GLU A 540 19.15 12.63 -7.86
C GLU A 540 20.03 11.82 -8.82
N GLU A 541 21.35 11.96 -8.75
CA GLU A 541 22.30 11.16 -9.54
C GLU A 541 22.16 9.65 -9.24
N VAL A 542 21.90 9.29 -7.97
CA VAL A 542 21.64 7.90 -7.57
C VAL A 542 20.30 7.42 -8.13
N LEU A 543 19.26 8.27 -8.12
CA LEU A 543 17.97 7.94 -8.70
C LEU A 543 18.07 7.70 -10.20
N GLU A 544 18.85 8.50 -10.94
CA GLU A 544 19.10 8.28 -12.37
C GLU A 544 19.80 6.94 -12.63
N GLU A 545 20.75 6.54 -11.78
CA GLU A 545 21.38 5.23 -11.90
C GLU A 545 20.40 4.09 -11.57
N ILE A 546 19.58 4.23 -10.53
CA ILE A 546 18.49 3.28 -10.24
C ILE A 546 17.55 3.17 -11.42
N GLU A 547 17.13 4.30 -12.01
CA GLU A 547 16.28 4.29 -13.20
C GLU A 547 16.94 3.57 -14.37
N ARG A 548 18.25 3.76 -14.58
CA ARG A 548 19.00 3.04 -15.62
C ARG A 548 19.06 1.53 -15.37
N LEU A 549 19.29 1.12 -14.13
CA LEU A 549 19.26 -0.29 -13.72
C LEU A 549 17.85 -0.90 -13.89
N LEU A 550 16.81 -0.08 -13.77
CA LEU A 550 15.42 -0.47 -13.97
C LEU A 550 14.92 -0.26 -15.42
N ALA A 551 15.67 0.43 -16.28
CA ALA A 551 15.25 0.78 -17.65
C ALA A 551 15.12 -0.47 -18.54
N ASP A 552 15.92 -1.51 -18.26
CA ASP A 552 15.80 -2.83 -18.88
C ASP A 552 14.53 -3.59 -18.42
N THR A 553 13.79 -3.04 -17.47
CA THR A 553 12.50 -3.52 -16.99
C THR A 553 11.42 -2.47 -17.26
N ASN A 554 11.17 -2.16 -18.54
CA ASN A 554 9.97 -1.40 -18.88
C ASN A 554 8.78 -2.20 -18.32
N PRO A 555 8.02 -1.66 -17.34
CA PRO A 555 6.93 -2.41 -16.75
C PRO A 555 5.93 -2.62 -17.88
N VAL A 556 5.88 -3.84 -18.39
CA VAL A 556 4.85 -4.29 -19.33
C VAL A 556 3.54 -4.13 -18.58
N LEU A 557 2.82 -3.03 -18.80
CA LEU A 557 1.57 -2.71 -18.12
C LEU A 557 0.40 -3.09 -19.02
#